data_AF-A0A497KKP2-F1
#
_entry.id   AF-A0A497KKP2-F1
#
_cell.length_a   1.000
_cell.length_b   1.000
_cell.length_c   1.000
_cell.angle_alpha   90.00
_cell.angle_beta   90.00
_cell.angle_gamma   90.00
#
_symmetry.space_group_name_H-M   'P 1'
#
loop_
_entity.id
_entity.type
_entity.pdbx_description
1 polymer ?
#
loop_
_entity_poly.entity_id
_entity_poly.type
_entity_poly.pdbx_seq_one_letter_code
_entity_poly.pdbx_strand_id
1 'polypeptide(L)'
;MLRRILAAELTLMLALAILGGFGEDLSIYPVSSGEDPPQSISMRILVLYDDRSRDSVIFSRYITWLLNTMWRIPVDVINTHDVKLSEEIFFEEDSKPRYAMIFLGNIIDGEYRLSKSEWSLIKDRLNGKVPLVTCLYAVQIEEAAELFGCEAPKHKDVRTAHAKPDPVTEAVLRTLSVGGEAVISKLRDGEALIWDSQLEPRSGALLVRKGINVWFGFRDFLRGTPSNGPLTMVFCSLLRLIPQGFVRLEIPYTFIALRIDDIPYTTESWFHSWEYFTADEWLEFFKTLKRHGAKC
;
A
#
# COMPACT_ATOMS: atom_id res chain seq x y z
N MET A 1 1.43 -5.98 55.44
CA MET A 1 0.09 -5.52 55.02
C MET A 1 0.12 -4.79 53.67
N LEU A 2 1.09 -3.91 53.40
CA LEU A 2 1.23 -3.20 52.12
C LEU A 2 1.29 -4.11 50.87
N ARG A 3 1.89 -5.30 50.97
CA ARG A 3 1.97 -6.29 49.87
C ARG A 3 0.64 -6.95 49.48
N ARG A 4 -0.37 -6.95 50.36
CA ARG A 4 -1.69 -7.56 50.05
C ARG A 4 -2.63 -6.58 49.35
N ILE A 5 -2.45 -5.28 49.56
CA ILE A 5 -3.22 -4.22 48.88
C ILE A 5 -2.77 -4.10 47.41
N LEU A 6 -1.45 -4.15 47.16
CA LEU A 6 -0.87 -4.16 45.81
C LEU A 6 -1.31 -5.36 44.96
N ALA A 7 -1.51 -6.55 45.56
CA ALA A 7 -1.98 -7.71 44.82
C ALA A 7 -3.47 -7.60 44.43
N ALA A 8 -4.29 -6.94 45.26
CA ALA A 8 -5.70 -6.73 44.96
C ALA A 8 -5.90 -5.68 43.86
N GLU A 9 -5.10 -4.60 43.86
CA GLU A 9 -5.13 -3.57 42.81
C GLU A 9 -4.62 -4.12 41.46
N LEU A 10 -3.58 -4.97 41.47
CA LEU A 10 -3.08 -5.63 40.25
C LEU A 10 -4.11 -6.59 39.64
N THR A 11 -4.86 -7.31 40.49
CA THR A 11 -5.90 -8.25 40.04
C THR A 11 -7.12 -7.51 39.48
N LEU A 12 -7.47 -6.35 40.04
CA LEU A 12 -8.54 -5.49 39.54
C LEU A 12 -8.18 -4.83 38.19
N MET A 13 -6.92 -4.39 38.03
CA MET A 13 -6.39 -3.88 36.75
C MET A 13 -6.35 -4.98 35.68
N LEU A 14 -6.01 -6.22 36.06
CA LEU A 14 -6.05 -7.37 35.14
C LEU A 14 -7.49 -7.72 34.72
N ALA A 15 -8.44 -7.65 35.65
CA ALA A 15 -9.85 -7.93 35.36
C ALA A 15 -10.47 -6.85 34.44
N LEU A 16 -10.11 -5.58 34.63
CA LEU A 16 -10.54 -4.48 33.76
C LEU A 16 -9.93 -4.55 32.36
N ALA A 17 -8.67 -5.02 32.24
CA ALA A 17 -8.03 -5.25 30.95
C ALA A 17 -8.64 -6.43 30.17
N ILE A 18 -9.06 -7.49 30.88
CA ILE A 18 -9.76 -8.63 30.27
C ILE A 18 -11.20 -8.27 29.88
N LEU A 19 -11.87 -7.43 30.64
CA LEU A 19 -13.25 -7.00 30.36
C LEU A 19 -13.36 -5.84 29.34
N GLY A 20 -12.29 -5.06 29.13
CA GLY A 20 -12.28 -3.89 28.25
C GLY A 20 -11.73 -4.11 26.84
N GLY A 21 -11.27 -5.33 26.51
CA GLY A 21 -10.43 -5.57 25.33
C GLY A 21 -10.87 -6.67 24.36
N PHE A 22 -12.07 -7.22 24.49
CA PHE A 22 -12.64 -8.10 23.47
C PHE A 22 -13.73 -7.36 22.70
N GLY A 23 -13.30 -6.54 21.74
CA GLY A 23 -14.09 -6.23 20.56
C GLY A 23 -13.87 -7.38 19.57
N GLU A 24 -14.91 -8.18 19.39
CA GLU A 24 -15.02 -9.22 18.37
C GLU A 24 -14.71 -8.66 16.97
N ASP A 25 -13.69 -9.21 16.31
CA ASP A 25 -13.67 -9.61 14.88
C ASP A 25 -12.23 -9.96 14.43
N LEU A 26 -11.63 -10.97 15.07
CA LEU A 26 -10.58 -11.76 14.40
C LEU A 26 -11.28 -12.74 13.45
N SER A 27 -11.74 -12.23 12.31
CA SER A 27 -12.18 -13.06 11.19
C SER A 27 -10.96 -13.62 10.48
N ILE A 28 -10.36 -14.64 11.09
CA ILE A 28 -9.46 -15.55 10.36
C ILE A 28 -10.37 -16.30 9.38
N TYR A 29 -10.39 -15.90 8.11
CA TYR A 29 -10.93 -16.76 7.07
C TYR A 29 -9.98 -17.97 6.95
N PRO A 30 -10.39 -19.18 7.34
CA PRO A 30 -9.61 -20.37 7.02
C PRO A 30 -9.80 -20.59 5.53
N VAL A 31 -8.72 -20.44 4.75
CA VAL A 31 -8.69 -20.94 3.38
C VAL A 31 -8.95 -22.44 3.46
N SER A 32 -10.09 -22.86 2.90
CA SER A 32 -10.52 -24.24 2.81
C SER A 32 -9.38 -25.08 2.23
N SER A 33 -8.91 -26.05 3.01
CA SER A 33 -7.94 -27.06 2.59
C SER A 33 -8.48 -27.85 1.39
N GLY A 34 -7.82 -27.74 0.23
CA GLY A 34 -8.20 -28.55 -0.93
C GLY A 34 -7.55 -28.18 -2.27
N GLU A 35 -6.91 -27.02 -2.41
CA GLU A 35 -6.21 -26.63 -3.64
C GLU A 35 -4.72 -26.42 -3.36
N ASP A 36 -3.87 -26.86 -4.30
CA ASP A 36 -2.42 -26.65 -4.23
C ASP A 36 -2.11 -25.19 -3.85
N PRO A 37 -1.11 -24.93 -2.98
CA PRO A 37 -0.79 -23.57 -2.59
C PRO A 37 -0.53 -22.75 -3.85
N PRO A 38 -1.21 -21.59 -4.03
CA PRO A 38 -1.02 -20.78 -5.22
C PRO A 38 0.47 -20.52 -5.39
N GLN A 39 1.02 -20.93 -6.54
CA GLN A 39 2.44 -20.87 -6.83
C GLN A 39 2.98 -19.50 -6.44
N SER A 40 3.85 -19.45 -5.43
CA SER A 40 4.27 -18.19 -4.82
C SER A 40 5.03 -17.36 -5.86
N ILE A 41 4.43 -16.26 -6.31
CA ILE A 41 5.17 -15.20 -6.98
C ILE A 41 6.18 -14.67 -5.96
N SER A 42 7.44 -14.49 -6.37
CA SER A 42 8.43 -13.85 -5.52
C SER A 42 7.89 -12.50 -5.08
N MET A 43 7.80 -12.26 -3.78
CA MET A 43 7.24 -11.03 -3.22
C MET A 43 8.16 -9.86 -3.56
N ARG A 44 7.91 -9.24 -4.71
CA ARG A 44 8.71 -8.15 -5.27
C ARG A 44 7.80 -7.16 -5.97
N ILE A 45 8.10 -5.88 -5.81
CA ILE A 45 7.35 -4.78 -6.39
C ILE A 45 8.21 -4.11 -7.46
N LEU A 46 7.61 -3.75 -8.58
CA LEU A 46 8.28 -2.99 -9.63
C LEU A 46 7.81 -1.53 -9.60
N VAL A 47 8.75 -0.60 -9.73
CA VAL A 47 8.47 0.81 -9.97
C VAL A 47 9.04 1.21 -11.32
N LEU A 48 8.16 1.54 -12.26
CA LEU A 48 8.53 2.18 -13.52
C LEU A 48 8.54 3.69 -13.30
N TYR A 49 9.62 4.36 -13.67
CA TYR A 49 9.72 5.83 -13.61
C TYR A 49 10.38 6.38 -14.87
N ASP A 50 10.25 7.68 -15.10
CA ASP A 50 10.91 8.38 -16.21
C ASP A 50 11.64 9.61 -15.67
N ASP A 51 12.96 9.65 -15.83
CA ASP A 51 13.80 10.71 -15.25
C ASP A 51 13.60 12.10 -15.88
N ARG A 52 12.92 12.19 -17.02
CA ARG A 52 12.48 13.47 -17.62
C ARG A 52 11.36 14.11 -16.81
N SER A 53 10.71 13.36 -15.92
CA SER A 53 9.62 13.82 -15.06
C SER A 53 10.08 13.93 -13.61
N ARG A 54 10.14 15.16 -13.09
CA ARG A 54 10.52 15.41 -11.68
C ARG A 54 9.59 14.69 -10.70
N ASP A 55 8.28 14.73 -10.96
CA ASP A 55 7.28 14.07 -10.11
C ASP A 55 7.50 12.56 -10.13
N SER A 56 7.79 11.97 -11.29
CA SER A 56 8.10 10.54 -11.44
C SER A 56 9.30 10.11 -10.60
N VAL A 57 10.38 10.91 -10.60
CA VAL A 57 11.58 10.65 -9.80
C VAL A 57 11.30 10.76 -8.30
N ILE A 58 10.51 11.75 -7.87
CA ILE A 58 10.15 11.89 -6.45
C ILE A 58 9.27 10.71 -6.03
N PHE A 59 8.30 10.34 -6.87
CA PHE A 59 7.42 9.21 -6.63
C PHE A 59 8.21 7.91 -6.49
N SER A 60 9.15 7.63 -7.40
CA SER A 60 9.93 6.40 -7.33
C SER A 60 10.77 6.33 -6.07
N ARG A 61 11.44 7.42 -5.70
CA ARG A 61 12.19 7.51 -4.43
C ARG A 61 11.30 7.29 -3.22
N TYR A 62 10.11 7.88 -3.21
CA TYR A 62 9.15 7.73 -2.12
C TYR A 62 8.70 6.28 -1.97
N ILE A 63 8.30 5.63 -3.06
CA ILE A 63 7.83 4.24 -3.05
C ILE A 63 8.97 3.28 -2.69
N THR A 64 10.17 3.48 -3.23
CA THR A 64 11.34 2.69 -2.84
C THR A 64 11.66 2.87 -1.36
N TRP A 65 11.67 4.09 -0.84
CA TRP A 65 11.88 4.32 0.59
C TRP A 65 10.80 3.62 1.43
N LEU A 66 9.52 3.84 1.14
CA LEU A 66 8.42 3.27 1.89
C LEU A 66 8.43 1.73 1.86
N LEU A 67 8.46 1.14 0.67
CA LEU A 67 8.29 -0.31 0.54
C LEU A 67 9.60 -1.05 0.84
N ASN A 68 10.74 -0.58 0.33
CA ASN A 68 12.02 -1.27 0.49
C ASN A 68 12.74 -0.95 1.80
N THR A 69 12.79 0.34 2.17
CA THR A 69 13.51 0.74 3.39
C THR A 69 12.65 0.50 4.63
N MET A 70 11.41 1.00 4.62
CA MET A 70 10.55 0.93 5.80
C MET A 70 9.89 -0.43 5.97
N TRP A 71 9.35 -1.01 4.89
CA TRP A 71 8.59 -2.27 4.96
C TRP A 71 9.36 -3.51 4.49
N ARG A 72 10.63 -3.35 4.09
CA ARG A 72 11.53 -4.46 3.68
C ARG A 72 11.01 -5.31 2.52
N ILE A 73 10.05 -4.81 1.75
CA ILE A 73 9.57 -5.45 0.53
C ILE A 73 10.59 -5.17 -0.59
N PRO A 74 11.12 -6.19 -1.29
CA PRO A 74 12.00 -5.98 -2.43
C PRO A 74 11.34 -5.09 -3.51
N VAL A 75 12.02 -4.01 -3.89
CA VAL A 75 11.56 -3.08 -4.95
C VAL A 75 12.61 -3.01 -6.06
N ASP A 76 12.24 -3.42 -7.26
CA ASP A 76 13.01 -3.16 -8.47
C ASP A 76 12.55 -1.83 -9.09
N VAL A 77 13.48 -1.04 -9.60
CA VAL A 77 13.20 0.29 -10.16
C VAL A 77 13.77 0.37 -11.57
N ILE A 78 12.95 0.73 -12.56
CA ILE A 78 13.36 0.81 -13.97
C ILE A 78 13.06 2.20 -14.53
N ASN A 79 14.08 2.83 -15.12
CA ASN A 79 13.94 4.08 -15.89
C ASN A 79 13.45 3.76 -17.31
N THR A 80 12.20 4.11 -17.64
CA THR A 80 11.62 3.85 -18.96
C THR A 80 12.13 4.81 -20.03
N HIS A 81 12.87 5.85 -19.66
CA HIS A 81 13.57 6.69 -20.64
C HIS A 81 14.72 5.91 -21.30
N ASP A 82 15.44 5.08 -20.52
CA ASP A 82 16.60 4.32 -20.99
C ASP A 82 16.24 2.88 -21.39
N VAL A 83 15.22 2.31 -20.76
CA VAL A 83 14.85 0.90 -20.91
C VAL A 83 13.47 0.77 -21.54
N LYS A 84 13.42 0.17 -22.74
CA LYS A 84 12.17 -0.17 -23.41
C LYS A 84 11.50 -1.36 -22.73
N LEU A 85 10.18 -1.29 -22.52
CA LEU A 85 9.46 -2.36 -21.85
C LEU A 85 9.30 -3.60 -22.77
N SER A 86 9.54 -4.78 -22.20
CA SER A 86 9.43 -6.08 -22.88
C SER A 86 8.79 -7.12 -21.95
N GLU A 87 8.31 -8.24 -22.50
CA GLU A 87 7.71 -9.33 -21.70
C GLU A 87 8.68 -9.88 -20.64
N GLU A 88 9.96 -9.99 -20.98
CA GLU A 88 11.03 -10.52 -20.12
C GLU A 88 11.23 -9.72 -18.83
N ILE A 89 10.87 -8.43 -18.84
CA ILE A 89 10.92 -7.60 -17.63
C ILE A 89 9.88 -8.09 -16.62
N PHE A 90 8.67 -8.46 -17.08
CA PHE A 90 7.54 -8.72 -16.21
C PHE A 90 7.27 -10.20 -15.95
N PHE A 91 7.74 -11.09 -16.82
CA PHE A 91 7.42 -12.51 -16.79
C PHE A 91 8.67 -13.39 -16.75
N GLU A 92 8.58 -14.50 -16.02
CA GLU A 92 9.51 -15.63 -16.11
C GLU A 92 9.20 -16.47 -17.37
N GLU A 93 10.05 -17.45 -17.70
CA GLU A 93 9.95 -18.27 -18.92
C GLU A 93 8.57 -18.95 -19.07
N ASP A 94 7.91 -19.29 -17.97
CA ASP A 94 6.57 -19.91 -17.94
C ASP A 94 5.40 -18.90 -17.94
N SER A 95 5.62 -17.65 -18.38
CA SER A 95 4.63 -16.56 -18.32
C SER A 95 4.12 -16.23 -16.90
N LYS A 96 4.84 -16.68 -15.88
CA LYS A 96 4.57 -16.37 -14.47
C LYS A 96 5.00 -14.92 -14.19
N PRO A 97 4.15 -14.07 -13.57
CA PRO A 97 4.56 -12.72 -13.20
C PRO A 97 5.74 -12.73 -12.22
N ARG A 98 6.76 -11.90 -12.49
CA ARG A 98 7.92 -11.68 -11.60
C ARG A 98 7.58 -10.79 -10.40
N TYR A 99 6.57 -9.94 -10.56
CA TYR A 99 6.21 -8.94 -9.56
C TYR A 99 4.80 -9.16 -9.05
N ALA A 100 4.64 -8.90 -7.75
CA ALA A 100 3.36 -8.93 -7.06
C ALA A 100 2.53 -7.67 -7.29
N MET A 101 3.18 -6.54 -7.60
CA MET A 101 2.53 -5.25 -7.88
C MET A 101 3.46 -4.38 -8.74
N ILE A 102 2.87 -3.55 -9.61
CA ILE A 102 3.64 -2.64 -10.48
C ILE A 102 3.10 -1.22 -10.33
N PHE A 103 4.01 -0.30 -10.03
CA PHE A 103 3.77 1.14 -10.02
C PHE A 103 4.16 1.77 -11.36
N LEU A 104 3.18 2.31 -12.08
CA LEU A 104 3.36 3.05 -13.33
C LEU A 104 3.64 4.52 -13.02
N GLY A 105 4.82 4.79 -12.44
CA GLY A 105 5.29 6.13 -12.08
C GLY A 105 5.77 6.96 -13.29
N ASN A 106 6.09 6.32 -14.41
CA ASN A 106 6.66 6.94 -15.61
C ASN A 106 5.69 7.83 -16.41
N ILE A 107 4.40 7.75 -16.12
CA ILE A 107 3.32 8.48 -16.81
C ILE A 107 2.58 9.49 -15.90
N ILE A 108 3.02 9.68 -14.66
CA ILE A 108 2.20 10.39 -13.64
C ILE A 108 2.03 11.89 -13.88
N ASP A 109 2.85 12.48 -14.74
CA ASP A 109 2.70 13.87 -15.20
C ASP A 109 1.77 14.01 -16.41
N GLY A 110 1.20 12.91 -16.92
CA GLY A 110 0.24 12.91 -18.02
C GLY A 110 0.85 12.93 -19.42
N GLU A 111 2.18 12.86 -19.53
CA GLU A 111 2.87 12.84 -20.81
C GLU A 111 2.89 11.45 -21.47
N TYR A 112 2.57 11.40 -22.76
CA TYR A 112 2.49 10.16 -23.52
C TYR A 112 3.90 9.65 -23.91
N ARG A 113 4.50 8.81 -23.06
CA ARG A 113 5.88 8.30 -23.25
C ARG A 113 5.98 6.87 -23.73
N LEU A 114 4.95 6.05 -23.51
CA LEU A 114 4.96 4.63 -23.87
C LEU A 114 4.55 4.44 -25.33
N SER A 115 5.25 3.57 -26.05
CA SER A 115 4.87 3.18 -27.39
C SER A 115 3.62 2.29 -27.39
N LYS A 116 2.97 2.18 -28.55
CA LYS A 116 1.78 1.33 -28.74
C LYS A 116 2.01 -0.13 -28.31
N SER A 117 3.20 -0.68 -28.58
CA SER A 117 3.55 -2.04 -28.17
C SER A 117 3.67 -2.18 -26.66
N GLU A 118 4.16 -1.15 -25.96
CA GLU A 118 4.28 -1.15 -24.50
C GLU A 118 2.91 -1.00 -23.85
N TRP A 119 2.03 -0.18 -24.41
CA TRP A 119 0.63 -0.12 -23.97
C TRP A 119 -0.12 -1.44 -24.18
N SER A 120 0.08 -2.10 -25.33
CA SER A 120 -0.49 -3.44 -25.58
C SER A 120 0.04 -4.46 -24.57
N LEU A 121 1.35 -4.43 -24.25
CA LEU A 121 1.91 -5.27 -23.21
C LEU A 121 1.24 -5.04 -21.84
N ILE A 122 1.05 -3.78 -21.43
CA ILE A 122 0.41 -3.45 -20.15
C ILE A 122 -1.07 -3.85 -20.16
N LYS A 123 -1.82 -3.49 -21.19
CA LYS A 123 -3.28 -3.70 -21.24
C LYS A 123 -3.68 -5.15 -21.52
N ASP A 124 -2.97 -5.82 -22.41
CA ASP A 124 -3.39 -7.13 -22.92
C ASP A 124 -2.72 -8.29 -22.16
N ARG A 125 -1.55 -8.06 -21.54
CA ARG A 125 -0.79 -9.12 -20.86
C ARG A 125 -0.69 -8.95 -19.35
N LEU A 126 -0.53 -7.73 -18.82
CA LEU A 126 -0.39 -7.50 -17.38
C LEU A 126 -1.71 -7.27 -16.66
N ASN A 127 -2.61 -6.50 -17.27
CA ASN A 127 -3.91 -6.19 -16.68
C ASN A 127 -4.67 -7.47 -16.30
N GLY A 128 -5.22 -7.50 -15.08
CA GLY A 128 -5.92 -8.66 -14.53
C GLY A 128 -5.01 -9.77 -13.98
N LYS A 129 -3.69 -9.74 -14.21
CA LYS A 129 -2.71 -10.68 -13.62
C LYS A 129 -1.94 -10.07 -12.46
N VAL A 130 -1.57 -8.80 -12.58
CA VAL A 130 -0.81 -8.06 -11.57
C VAL A 130 -1.52 -6.75 -11.26
N PRO A 131 -1.73 -6.38 -9.99
CA PRO A 131 -2.22 -5.06 -9.62
C PRO A 131 -1.33 -3.95 -10.19
N LEU A 132 -1.92 -3.08 -11.00
CA LEU A 132 -1.26 -1.89 -11.53
C LEU A 132 -1.70 -0.68 -10.71
N VAL A 133 -0.74 0.18 -10.35
CA VAL A 133 -0.99 1.37 -9.56
C VAL A 133 -0.37 2.59 -10.25
N THR A 134 -1.15 3.67 -10.40
CA THR A 134 -0.63 4.95 -10.91
C THR A 134 -1.27 6.13 -10.19
N CYS A 135 -0.89 7.36 -10.54
CA CYS A 135 -1.38 8.54 -9.85
C CYS A 135 -1.37 9.82 -10.68
N LEU A 136 -1.92 10.87 -10.08
CA LEU A 136 -1.91 12.25 -10.58
C LEU A 136 -2.46 12.35 -12.00
N TYR A 137 -1.69 12.93 -12.92
CA TYR A 137 -2.12 13.27 -14.27
C TYR A 137 -2.04 12.09 -15.25
N ALA A 138 -1.62 10.90 -14.81
CA ALA A 138 -1.52 9.70 -15.66
C ALA A 138 -2.78 9.45 -16.48
N VAL A 139 -3.95 9.63 -15.89
CA VAL A 139 -5.27 9.42 -16.51
C VAL A 139 -5.68 10.53 -17.49
N GLN A 140 -4.77 11.43 -17.84
CA GLN A 140 -4.87 12.28 -19.02
C GLN A 140 -4.57 11.49 -20.31
N ILE A 141 -3.81 10.40 -20.20
CA ILE A 141 -3.53 9.48 -21.30
C ILE A 141 -4.71 8.53 -21.45
N GLU A 142 -5.26 8.40 -22.67
CA GLU A 142 -6.48 7.62 -22.93
C GLU A 142 -6.37 6.15 -22.50
N GLU A 143 -5.23 5.51 -22.78
CA GLU A 143 -4.97 4.12 -22.40
C GLU A 143 -4.90 3.94 -20.88
N ALA A 144 -4.38 4.94 -20.15
CA ALA A 144 -4.39 4.93 -18.69
C ALA A 144 -5.80 5.20 -18.15
N ALA A 145 -6.54 6.14 -18.74
CA ALA A 145 -7.91 6.43 -18.37
C ALA A 145 -8.82 5.20 -18.51
N GLU A 146 -8.65 4.45 -19.60
CA GLU A 146 -9.29 3.15 -19.82
C GLU A 146 -8.86 2.13 -18.74
N LEU A 147 -7.57 2.01 -18.45
CA LEU A 147 -7.04 1.01 -17.52
C LEU A 147 -7.47 1.23 -16.06
N PHE A 148 -7.58 2.50 -15.64
CA PHE A 148 -7.85 2.91 -14.26
C PHE A 148 -9.28 3.41 -14.02
N GLY A 149 -10.07 3.59 -15.08
CA GLY A 149 -11.50 3.89 -14.99
C GLY A 149 -11.86 5.31 -14.57
N CYS A 150 -10.93 6.25 -14.74
CA CYS A 150 -11.16 7.67 -14.49
C CYS A 150 -10.41 8.52 -15.52
N GLU A 151 -10.81 9.78 -15.65
CA GLU A 151 -10.33 10.67 -16.70
C GLU A 151 -10.38 12.14 -16.26
N ALA A 152 -9.86 13.02 -17.12
CA ALA A 152 -9.86 14.47 -16.93
C ALA A 152 -9.30 14.89 -15.56
N PRO A 153 -8.04 14.52 -15.24
CA PRO A 153 -7.41 14.90 -13.98
C PRO A 153 -7.30 16.42 -13.91
N LYS A 154 -7.64 16.99 -12.75
CA LYS A 154 -7.53 18.43 -12.51
C LYS A 154 -7.00 18.71 -11.12
N HIS A 155 -6.18 19.74 -11.04
CA HIS A 155 -5.68 20.23 -9.77
C HIS A 155 -6.82 20.82 -8.93
N LYS A 156 -6.85 20.54 -7.63
CA LYS A 156 -7.79 21.14 -6.69
C LYS A 156 -7.20 21.19 -5.28
N ASP A 157 -7.47 22.27 -4.55
CA ASP A 157 -7.27 22.31 -3.10
C ASP A 157 -8.40 21.53 -2.41
N VAL A 158 -8.07 20.38 -1.83
CA VAL A 158 -9.01 19.53 -1.12
C VAL A 158 -8.71 19.59 0.37
N ARG A 159 -9.69 20.08 1.13
CA ARG A 159 -9.59 20.14 2.60
C ARG A 159 -9.91 18.81 3.25
N THR A 160 -11.01 18.20 2.83
CA THR A 160 -11.58 16.98 3.41
C THR A 160 -12.06 16.05 2.30
N ALA A 161 -11.95 14.75 2.55
CA ALA A 161 -12.42 13.71 1.65
C ALA A 161 -13.22 12.65 2.40
N HIS A 162 -14.16 12.03 1.71
CA HIS A 162 -14.90 10.87 2.20
C HIS A 162 -14.30 9.59 1.62
N ALA A 163 -14.22 8.55 2.45
CA ALA A 163 -13.78 7.22 2.06
C ALA A 163 -14.95 6.24 2.13
N LYS A 164 -15.15 5.48 1.05
CA LYS A 164 -16.04 4.32 1.02
C LYS A 164 -15.33 3.15 1.71
N PRO A 165 -16.03 2.34 2.53
CA PRO A 165 -15.48 1.08 3.04
C PRO A 165 -15.10 0.13 1.88
N ASP A 166 -13.83 -0.21 1.78
CA ASP A 166 -13.24 -1.15 0.81
C ASP A 166 -11.92 -1.69 1.39
N PRO A 167 -11.45 -2.90 1.01
CA PRO A 167 -10.15 -3.39 1.45
C PRO A 167 -8.98 -2.42 1.23
N VAL A 168 -9.03 -1.60 0.18
CA VAL A 168 -8.00 -0.58 -0.15
C VAL A 168 -8.08 0.65 0.76
N THR A 169 -9.21 0.89 1.42
CA THR A 169 -9.45 2.04 2.31
C THR A 169 -9.64 1.65 3.77
N GLU A 170 -9.45 0.38 4.13
CA GLU A 170 -9.70 -0.10 5.50
C GLU A 170 -8.86 0.60 6.56
N ALA A 171 -7.61 0.95 6.25
CA ALA A 171 -6.74 1.69 7.15
C ALA A 171 -7.05 3.20 7.20
N VAL A 172 -8.01 3.67 6.39
CA VAL A 172 -8.34 5.09 6.21
C VAL A 172 -9.63 5.43 6.96
N LEU A 173 -9.63 6.57 7.65
CA LEU A 173 -10.84 7.10 8.28
C LEU A 173 -11.91 7.42 7.23
N ARG A 174 -13.19 7.15 7.54
CA ARG A 174 -14.34 7.44 6.67
C ARG A 174 -14.39 8.90 6.21
N THR A 175 -13.91 9.81 7.04
CA THR A 175 -13.68 11.20 6.67
C THR A 175 -12.26 11.54 7.07
N LEU A 176 -11.47 12.01 6.11
CA LEU A 176 -10.05 12.29 6.28
C LEU A 176 -9.76 13.74 5.92
N SER A 177 -8.78 14.33 6.62
CA SER A 177 -8.21 15.61 6.24
C SER A 177 -7.15 15.37 5.18
N VAL A 178 -7.35 15.95 3.99
CA VAL A 178 -6.36 15.95 2.91
C VAL A 178 -5.42 17.15 3.07
N GLY A 179 -5.97 18.29 3.51
CA GLY A 179 -5.20 19.44 3.97
C GLY A 179 -4.27 20.03 2.91
N GLY A 180 -4.70 20.09 1.65
CA GLY A 180 -4.00 20.84 0.61
C GLY A 180 -4.23 20.34 -0.81
N GLU A 181 -3.29 20.69 -1.69
CA GLU A 181 -3.33 20.37 -3.11
C GLU A 181 -3.40 18.87 -3.39
N ALA A 182 -4.35 18.49 -4.23
CA ALA A 182 -4.53 17.16 -4.78
C ALA A 182 -4.91 17.24 -6.27
N VAL A 183 -4.93 16.09 -6.93
CA VAL A 183 -5.48 15.92 -8.28
C VAL A 183 -6.78 15.15 -8.15
N ILE A 184 -7.90 15.71 -8.60
CA ILE A 184 -9.17 14.98 -8.66
C ILE A 184 -9.48 14.58 -10.09
N SER A 185 -10.20 13.48 -10.26
CA SER A 185 -10.58 12.95 -11.58
C SER A 185 -12.09 12.73 -11.65
N LYS A 186 -12.62 12.73 -12.88
CA LYS A 186 -13.98 12.24 -13.16
C LYS A 186 -13.97 10.73 -13.31
N LEU A 187 -15.01 10.06 -12.84
CA LEU A 187 -15.18 8.63 -13.09
C LEU A 187 -15.62 8.39 -14.53
N ARG A 188 -15.05 7.36 -15.15
CA ARG A 188 -15.48 6.84 -16.44
C ARG A 188 -16.29 5.56 -16.22
N ASP A 189 -15.59 4.48 -15.84
CA ASP A 189 -16.16 3.17 -15.51
C ASP A 189 -15.50 2.49 -14.30
N GLY A 190 -14.62 3.22 -13.61
CA GLY A 190 -14.06 2.83 -12.32
C GLY A 190 -14.95 3.21 -11.14
N GLU A 191 -14.53 2.80 -9.95
CA GLU A 191 -15.21 3.06 -8.69
C GLU A 191 -14.41 4.02 -7.82
N ALA A 192 -15.02 5.16 -7.43
CA ALA A 192 -14.42 6.07 -6.47
C ALA A 192 -14.46 5.46 -5.05
N LEU A 193 -13.30 5.25 -4.47
CA LEU A 193 -13.13 4.80 -3.09
C LEU A 193 -12.88 5.97 -2.14
N ILE A 194 -12.22 7.03 -2.61
CA ILE A 194 -12.07 8.29 -1.89
C ILE A 194 -12.43 9.44 -2.82
N TRP A 195 -13.17 10.42 -2.35
CA TRP A 195 -13.53 11.62 -3.12
C TRP A 195 -13.60 12.87 -2.24
N ASP A 196 -13.42 14.02 -2.85
CA ASP A 196 -13.59 15.33 -2.20
C ASP A 196 -15.00 15.47 -1.61
N SER A 197 -15.10 15.79 -0.32
CA SER A 197 -16.38 15.91 0.40
C SER A 197 -17.31 16.99 -0.15
N GLN A 198 -16.78 17.96 -0.90
CA GLN A 198 -17.55 19.04 -1.51
C GLN A 198 -18.11 18.66 -2.89
N LEU A 199 -17.79 17.47 -3.40
CA LEU A 199 -18.19 17.02 -4.73
C LEU A 199 -18.84 15.65 -4.65
N GLU A 200 -19.59 15.31 -5.69
CA GLU A 200 -20.06 13.95 -5.88
C GLU A 200 -18.90 13.02 -6.27
N PRO A 201 -18.95 11.73 -5.89
CA PRO A 201 -17.91 10.75 -6.22
C PRO A 201 -17.54 10.73 -7.71
N ARG A 202 -18.54 10.89 -8.60
CA ARG A 202 -18.35 10.89 -10.06
C ARG A 202 -17.50 12.05 -10.60
N SER A 203 -17.40 13.16 -9.87
CA SER A 203 -16.77 14.40 -10.36
C SER A 203 -15.57 14.85 -9.54
N GLY A 204 -15.28 14.18 -8.42
CA GLY A 204 -14.28 14.58 -7.44
C GLY A 204 -13.47 13.42 -6.87
N ALA A 205 -13.28 12.35 -7.65
CA ALA A 205 -12.57 11.16 -7.19
C ALA A 205 -11.09 11.47 -6.91
N LEU A 206 -10.59 10.95 -5.79
CA LEU A 206 -9.21 11.03 -5.31
C LEU A 206 -8.54 9.66 -5.22
N LEU A 207 -9.32 8.59 -5.13
CA LEU A 207 -8.87 7.21 -5.21
C LEU A 207 -9.90 6.46 -6.03
N VAL A 208 -9.46 5.84 -7.12
CA VAL A 208 -10.32 5.08 -8.03
C VAL A 208 -9.78 3.68 -8.16
N ARG A 209 -10.68 2.70 -8.13
CA ARG A 209 -10.37 1.29 -8.37
C ARG A 209 -11.10 0.82 -9.63
N LYS A 210 -10.39 0.07 -10.48
CA LYS A 210 -10.98 -0.68 -11.58
C LYS A 210 -10.41 -2.09 -11.59
N GLY A 211 -11.23 -3.07 -11.19
CA GLY A 211 -10.76 -4.44 -10.96
C GLY A 211 -9.67 -4.48 -9.87
N ILE A 212 -8.46 -4.90 -10.25
CA ILE A 212 -7.28 -4.93 -9.37
C ILE A 212 -6.38 -3.69 -9.50
N ASN A 213 -6.71 -2.75 -10.40
CA ASN A 213 -5.90 -1.57 -10.66
C ASN A 213 -6.39 -0.38 -9.82
N VAL A 214 -5.46 0.48 -9.42
CA VAL A 214 -5.75 1.65 -8.59
C VAL A 214 -5.09 2.91 -9.13
N TRP A 215 -5.88 3.99 -9.22
CA TRP A 215 -5.38 5.34 -9.44
C TRP A 215 -5.62 6.19 -8.19
N PHE A 216 -4.67 7.07 -7.85
CA PHE A 216 -4.87 8.06 -6.78
C PHE A 216 -4.39 9.47 -7.13
N GLY A 217 -5.02 10.44 -6.49
CA GLY A 217 -4.82 11.87 -6.70
C GLY A 217 -4.01 12.58 -5.62
N PHE A 218 -3.57 11.88 -4.58
CA PHE A 218 -2.85 12.48 -3.46
C PHE A 218 -1.44 12.93 -3.86
N ARG A 219 -1.04 14.10 -3.36
CA ARG A 219 0.28 14.74 -3.60
C ARG A 219 1.14 14.81 -2.34
N ASP A 220 0.76 14.14 -1.26
CA ASP A 220 1.47 14.13 0.01
C ASP A 220 2.89 13.55 -0.09
N PHE A 221 3.15 12.63 -1.03
CA PHE A 221 4.51 12.16 -1.35
C PHE A 221 5.43 13.23 -1.94
N LEU A 222 4.89 14.35 -2.45
CA LEU A 222 5.68 15.49 -2.96
C LEU A 222 6.09 16.47 -1.85
N ARG A 223 5.63 16.26 -0.61
CA ARG A 223 5.96 17.12 0.53
C ARG A 223 7.34 16.73 1.08
N GLY A 224 8.08 17.73 1.58
CA GLY A 224 9.48 17.56 2.03
C GLY A 224 9.71 16.64 3.23
N THR A 225 8.64 16.19 3.89
CA THR A 225 8.69 15.21 4.99
C THR A 225 7.68 14.10 4.72
N PRO A 226 8.09 12.82 4.71
CA PRO A 226 7.14 11.72 4.67
C PRO A 226 6.23 11.84 5.91
N SER A 227 4.94 11.99 5.66
CA SER A 227 3.95 12.16 6.72
C SER A 227 3.05 10.92 6.77
N ASN A 228 2.36 10.74 7.90
CA ASN A 228 1.22 9.83 8.05
C ASN A 228 0.00 10.29 7.23
N GLY A 229 0.23 10.75 6.00
CA GLY A 229 -0.78 11.28 5.12
C GLY A 229 -1.74 10.19 4.64
N PRO A 230 -2.89 10.60 4.07
CA PRO A 230 -3.86 9.69 3.48
C PRO A 230 -3.26 8.63 2.55
N LEU A 231 -2.26 9.00 1.74
CA LEU A 231 -1.68 8.08 0.78
C LEU A 231 -0.86 6.98 1.44
N THR A 232 -0.13 7.28 2.51
CA THR A 232 0.61 6.28 3.29
C THR A 232 -0.35 5.24 3.85
N MET A 233 -1.50 5.65 4.39
CA MET A 233 -2.54 4.74 4.88
C MET A 233 -3.15 3.90 3.75
N VAL A 234 -3.36 4.48 2.57
CA VAL A 234 -3.80 3.75 1.37
C VAL A 234 -2.75 2.73 0.95
N PHE A 235 -1.45 3.07 0.95
CA PHE A 235 -0.38 2.12 0.62
C PHE A 235 -0.34 0.92 1.55
N CYS A 236 -0.60 1.11 2.85
CA CYS A 236 -0.70 0.00 3.80
C CYS A 236 -1.79 -1.00 3.36
N SER A 237 -2.93 -0.49 2.91
CA SER A 237 -4.05 -1.33 2.45
C SER A 237 -3.86 -1.88 1.04
N LEU A 238 -3.11 -1.21 0.16
CA LEU A 238 -2.84 -1.66 -1.21
C LEU A 238 -2.13 -3.00 -1.29
N LEU A 239 -1.28 -3.33 -0.32
CA LEU A 239 -0.61 -4.63 -0.24
C LEU A 239 -1.61 -5.79 -0.14
N ARG A 240 -2.83 -5.57 0.34
CA ARG A 240 -3.88 -6.60 0.36
C ARG A 240 -4.43 -6.96 -1.02
N LEU A 241 -4.16 -6.15 -2.05
CA LEU A 241 -4.48 -6.49 -3.43
C LEU A 241 -3.56 -7.58 -3.99
N ILE A 242 -2.45 -7.86 -3.31
CA ILE A 242 -1.50 -8.88 -3.71
C ILE A 242 -2.11 -10.25 -3.38
N PRO A 243 -2.34 -11.13 -4.38
CA PRO A 243 -3.07 -12.39 -4.18
C PRO A 243 -2.45 -13.33 -3.14
N GLN A 244 -1.14 -13.25 -2.91
CA GLN A 244 -0.43 -14.07 -1.93
C GLN A 244 -0.78 -13.69 -0.48
N GLY A 245 -1.39 -12.51 -0.26
CA GLY A 245 -1.72 -11.99 1.06
C GLY A 245 -0.51 -11.43 1.81
N PHE A 246 -0.78 -10.57 2.79
CA PHE A 246 0.20 -10.06 3.76
C PHE A 246 -0.37 -10.19 5.16
N VAL A 247 0.47 -10.51 6.14
CA VAL A 247 0.13 -10.38 7.55
C VAL A 247 0.59 -9.01 8.01
N ARG A 248 -0.37 -8.15 8.37
CA ARG A 248 -0.12 -6.83 8.95
C ARG A 248 -0.12 -6.96 10.46
N LEU A 249 0.91 -6.43 11.13
CA LEU A 249 1.03 -6.52 12.57
C LEU A 249 1.16 -5.16 13.20
N GLU A 250 0.23 -4.88 14.10
CA GLU A 250 0.36 -3.77 15.02
C GLU A 250 1.28 -4.23 16.13
N ILE A 251 2.44 -3.60 16.27
CA ILE A 251 3.34 -3.88 17.39
C ILE A 251 2.79 -3.06 18.58
N PRO A 252 2.29 -3.70 19.64
CA PRO A 252 1.77 -2.97 20.78
C PRO A 252 2.86 -2.09 21.39
N TYR A 253 2.51 -0.89 21.84
CA TYR A 253 3.45 0.09 22.41
C TYR A 253 4.32 -0.48 23.54
N THR A 254 3.85 -1.53 24.22
CA THR A 254 4.57 -2.24 25.29
C THR A 254 5.76 -3.07 24.80
N PHE A 255 5.84 -3.44 23.52
CA PHE A 255 6.96 -4.17 22.93
C PHE A 255 8.05 -3.24 22.34
N ILE A 256 7.87 -1.92 22.44
CA ILE A 256 8.86 -0.88 22.04
C ILE A 256 10.16 -0.93 22.86
N ALA A 257 10.19 -1.72 23.94
CA ALA A 257 11.36 -1.91 24.79
C ALA A 257 12.29 -3.07 24.38
N LEU A 258 12.10 -3.70 23.22
CA LEU A 258 13.11 -4.61 22.67
C LEU A 258 14.30 -3.79 22.17
N ARG A 259 15.50 -4.16 22.64
CA ARG A 259 16.74 -3.45 22.37
C ARG A 259 17.04 -3.46 20.86
N ILE A 260 17.33 -2.28 20.32
CA ILE A 260 17.62 -1.98 18.90
C ILE A 260 18.68 -2.91 18.29
N ASP A 261 19.54 -3.53 19.11
CA ASP A 261 20.66 -4.37 18.66
C ASP A 261 20.30 -5.86 18.48
N ASP A 262 19.20 -6.34 19.08
CA ASP A 262 18.82 -7.77 19.04
C ASP A 262 17.83 -8.08 17.90
N ILE A 263 17.38 -7.04 17.19
CA ILE A 263 16.44 -7.11 16.08
C ILE A 263 17.10 -6.39 14.90
N PRO A 264 17.29 -7.01 13.73
CA PRO A 264 18.07 -6.44 12.61
C PRO A 264 17.36 -5.28 11.87
N TYR A 265 16.51 -4.51 12.55
CA TYR A 265 15.64 -3.50 11.93
C TYR A 265 15.97 -2.08 12.42
N THR A 266 16.05 -1.17 11.46
CA THR A 266 16.39 0.24 11.63
C THR A 266 15.33 0.99 12.43
N THR A 267 15.76 1.97 13.23
CA THR A 267 14.95 2.87 14.07
C THR A 267 13.84 3.65 13.35
N GLU A 268 13.79 3.60 12.02
CA GLU A 268 12.85 4.38 11.20
C GLU A 268 11.47 3.68 11.05
N SER A 269 11.40 2.35 10.99
CA SER A 269 10.10 1.61 10.91
C SER A 269 9.23 1.81 12.15
N TRP A 270 9.87 2.06 13.30
CA TRP A 270 9.23 2.27 14.60
C TRP A 270 8.37 3.54 14.68
N PHE A 271 8.62 4.55 13.84
CA PHE A 271 7.83 5.80 13.84
C PHE A 271 6.36 5.60 13.44
N HIS A 272 6.04 4.43 12.87
CA HIS A 272 4.72 4.17 12.32
C HIS A 272 3.98 2.99 12.95
N SER A 273 4.51 2.31 13.99
CA SER A 273 3.83 1.22 14.71
C SER A 273 3.39 -0.01 13.89
N TRP A 274 3.78 -0.10 12.62
CA TRP A 274 3.35 -1.15 11.69
C TRP A 274 4.55 -1.76 10.95
N GLU A 275 4.65 -3.08 10.97
CA GLU A 275 5.59 -3.84 10.13
C GLU A 275 4.84 -4.93 9.33
N TYR A 276 5.30 -5.16 8.09
CA TYR A 276 4.78 -6.20 7.21
C TYR A 276 5.76 -7.36 7.20
N PHE A 277 5.25 -8.57 7.38
CA PHE A 277 6.03 -9.78 7.34
C PHE A 277 5.46 -10.71 6.28
N THR A 278 6.33 -11.35 5.51
CA THR A 278 5.97 -12.61 4.85
C THR A 278 5.67 -13.67 5.91
N ALA A 279 4.97 -14.74 5.54
CA ALA A 279 4.65 -15.83 6.48
C ALA A 279 5.90 -16.44 7.15
N ASP A 280 7.02 -16.51 6.43
CA ASP A 280 8.28 -17.05 6.94
C ASP A 280 9.01 -16.06 7.87
N GLU A 281 9.06 -14.77 7.51
CA GLU A 281 9.62 -13.72 8.37
C GLU A 281 8.83 -13.58 9.67
N TRP A 282 7.50 -13.75 9.59
CA TRP A 282 6.61 -13.74 10.74
C TRP A 282 6.95 -14.86 11.73
N LEU A 283 7.15 -16.07 11.21
CA LEU A 283 7.52 -17.22 12.03
C LEU A 283 8.90 -17.02 12.69
N GLU A 284 9.86 -16.45 11.97
CA GLU A 284 11.21 -16.20 12.52
C GLU A 284 11.23 -15.06 13.54
N PHE A 285 10.42 -14.02 13.34
CA PHE A 285 10.21 -12.94 14.31
C PHE A 285 9.73 -13.50 15.66
N PHE A 286 8.69 -14.33 15.67
CA PHE A 286 8.20 -14.92 16.91
C PHE A 286 9.12 -15.95 17.55
N LYS A 287 9.86 -16.73 16.74
CA LYS A 287 10.93 -17.59 17.26
C LYS A 287 11.98 -16.76 17.99
N THR A 288 12.34 -15.61 17.44
CA THR A 288 13.29 -14.68 18.03
C THR A 288 12.73 -14.11 19.34
N LEU A 289 11.51 -13.58 19.35
CA LEU A 289 10.84 -13.12 20.57
C LEU A 289 10.82 -14.20 21.67
N LYS A 290 10.46 -15.44 21.32
CA LYS A 290 10.44 -16.57 22.24
C LYS A 290 11.84 -16.93 22.76
N ARG A 291 12.88 -16.88 21.92
CA ARG A 291 14.29 -17.09 22.32
C ARG A 291 14.72 -16.05 23.37
N HIS A 292 14.23 -14.82 23.27
CA HIS A 292 14.52 -13.74 24.20
C HIS A 292 13.55 -13.67 25.40
N GLY A 293 12.74 -14.69 25.62
CA GLY A 293 11.86 -14.81 26.79
C GLY A 293 10.63 -13.90 26.75
N ALA A 294 10.31 -13.31 25.59
CA ALA A 294 9.04 -12.63 25.42
C ALA A 294 7.89 -13.64 25.56
N LYS A 295 6.88 -13.27 26.35
CA LYS A 295 5.63 -14.02 26.39
C LYS A 295 4.79 -13.57 25.20
N CYS A 296 4.89 -14.31 24.11
CA CYS A 296 4.00 -14.22 22.96
C CYS A 296 2.65 -14.85 23.30
#